data_AF-T2KL81-F1
#
_entry.id   AF-T2KL81-F1
#
_cell.length_a   1.000
_cell.length_b   1.000
_cell.length_c   1.000
_cell.angle_alpha   90.00
_cell.angle_beta   90.00
_cell.angle_gamma   90.00
#
_symmetry.space_group_name_H-M   'P 1'
#
loop_
_entity.id
_entity.type
_entity.pdbx_description
1 polymer ?
#
loop_
_entity_poly.entity_id
_entity_poly.type
_entity_poly.pdbx_seq_one_letter_code
_entity_poly.pdbx_strand_id
1 'polypeptide(L)'
;MKYAEFDIDNNKIEFLNSVLGFEIVLINGKKISNRFSITGIEHKFELNSKNYILKSKAKLFAKDGINIQLSENRELIETINLEYNKKHRLYWMLFGVFFGLLGFKLGKILVENLTH
;
A
#
# COMPACT_ATOMS: atom_id res chain seq x y z
N MET A 1 -1.92 8.48 -1.37
CA MET A 1 -2.73 9.05 -0.27
C MET A 1 -1.98 8.87 1.03
N LYS A 2 -2.17 9.78 1.98
CA LYS A 2 -1.68 9.57 3.35
C LYS A 2 -2.60 8.63 4.10
N TYR A 3 -2.00 7.65 4.78
CA TYR A 3 -2.73 6.62 5.51
C TYR A 3 -2.51 6.79 7.01
N ALA A 4 -1.27 6.92 7.47
CA ALA A 4 -0.97 7.06 8.90
C ALA A 4 0.09 8.14 9.17
N GLU A 5 0.03 8.65 10.39
CA GLU A 5 0.99 9.58 10.98
C GLU A 5 1.29 9.11 12.40
N PHE A 6 2.57 9.16 12.78
CA PHE A 6 3.05 8.87 14.13
C PHE A 6 3.98 10.01 14.54
N ASP A 7 3.81 10.55 15.74
CA ASP A 7 4.71 11.56 16.30
C ASP A 7 5.57 10.89 17.38
N ILE A 8 6.86 10.69 17.09
CA ILE A 8 7.81 10.04 18.00
C ILE A 8 9.04 10.94 18.18
N ASP A 9 9.40 11.23 19.42
CA ASP A 9 10.61 12.00 19.77
C ASP A 9 10.72 13.31 18.96
N ASN A 10 9.62 14.05 18.85
CA ASN A 10 9.51 15.30 18.09
C ASN A 10 9.73 15.15 16.56
N ASN A 11 9.71 13.93 16.05
CA ASN A 11 9.78 13.60 14.64
C ASN A 11 8.44 13.05 14.16
N LYS A 12 8.00 13.56 13.02
CA LYS A 12 6.78 13.15 12.35
C LYS A 12 7.08 12.05 11.35
N ILE A 13 6.54 10.87 11.59
CA ILE A 13 6.65 9.71 10.70
C ILE A 13 5.35 9.59 9.92
N GLU A 14 5.43 9.61 8.58
CA GLU A 14 4.26 9.52 7.72
C GLU A 14 4.33 8.27 6.86
N PHE A 15 3.22 7.54 6.80
CA PHE A 15 3.04 6.41 5.91
C PHE A 15 2.03 6.76 4.81
N LEU A 16 2.50 6.67 3.57
CA LEU A 16 1.70 6.87 2.37
C LEU A 16 1.57 5.55 1.61
N ASN A 17 0.40 5.35 1.01
CA ASN A 17 0.19 4.26 0.05
C ASN A 17 -0.44 4.85 -1.23
N SER A 18 0.06 4.41 -2.39
CA SER A 18 -0.46 4.79 -3.70
C SER A 18 -1.53 3.82 -4.18
N VAL A 19 -2.38 4.25 -5.12
CA VAL A 19 -3.39 3.36 -5.73
C VAL A 19 -2.76 2.12 -6.37
N LEU A 20 -1.51 2.25 -6.83
CA LEU A 20 -0.74 1.20 -7.48
C LEU A 20 0.00 0.28 -6.50
N GLY A 21 -0.12 0.46 -5.18
CA GLY A 21 0.54 -0.39 -4.18
C GLY A 21 1.97 0.02 -3.80
N PHE A 22 2.43 1.20 -4.21
CA PHE A 22 3.66 1.77 -3.64
C PHE A 22 3.42 2.34 -2.24
N GLU A 23 4.17 1.81 -1.27
CA GLU A 23 4.24 2.22 0.12
C GLU A 23 5.48 3.08 0.35
N ILE A 24 5.29 4.27 0.94
CA ILE A 24 6.33 5.26 1.17
C ILE A 24 6.32 5.66 2.64
N VAL A 25 7.49 5.67 3.26
CA VAL A 25 7.69 6.20 4.62
C VAL A 25 8.48 7.49 4.54
N LEU A 26 8.00 8.52 5.23
CA LEU A 26 8.67 9.81 5.38
C LEU A 26 8.95 10.09 6.85
N ILE A 27 10.06 10.77 7.13
CA ILE A 27 10.36 11.38 8.43
C ILE A 27 10.50 12.88 8.21
N ASN A 28 9.67 13.68 8.87
CA ASN A 28 9.60 15.13 8.72
C ASN A 28 9.49 15.55 7.24
N GLY A 29 8.67 14.84 6.47
CA GLY A 29 8.51 15.07 5.02
C GLY A 29 9.65 14.54 4.13
N LYS A 30 10.76 14.04 4.68
CA LYS A 30 11.85 13.43 3.91
C LYS A 30 11.61 11.94 3.72
N LYS A 31 11.64 11.48 2.47
CA LYS A 31 11.44 10.08 2.10
C LYS A 31 12.61 9.22 2.56
N ILE A 32 12.31 8.21 3.37
CA ILE A 32 13.31 7.25 3.88
C ILE A 32 13.13 5.84 3.33
N SER A 33 11.93 5.51 2.85
CA SER A 33 11.64 4.18 2.32
C SER A 33 10.60 4.25 1.20
N ASN A 34 10.73 3.34 0.24
CA ASN A 34 9.80 3.17 -0.89
C ASN A 34 9.79 1.73 -1.32
N ARG A 35 8.65 1.06 -1.20
CA ARG A 35 8.51 -0.33 -1.58
C ARG A 35 7.16 -0.57 -2.21
N PHE A 36 7.12 -1.49 -3.17
CA PHE A 36 5.87 -1.97 -3.72
C PHE A 36 5.33 -3.11 -2.84
N SER A 37 4.05 -3.06 -2.49
CA SER A 37 3.33 -4.16 -1.86
C SER A 37 1.83 -4.13 -2.15
N ILE A 38 1.26 -5.34 -2.27
CA ILE A 38 -0.18 -5.56 -2.46
C ILE A 38 -0.83 -5.96 -1.13
N THR A 39 -0.13 -6.74 -0.30
CA THR A 39 -0.65 -7.31 0.95
C THR A 39 -0.05 -6.68 2.20
N GLY A 40 0.88 -5.73 2.03
CA GLY A 40 1.66 -5.10 3.09
C GLY A 40 3.12 -5.54 3.11
N ILE A 41 4.00 -4.73 3.69
CA ILE A 41 5.44 -4.94 3.75
C ILE A 41 6.03 -4.29 5.00
N GLU A 42 7.27 -4.67 5.34
CA GLU A 42 8.03 -4.07 6.44
C GLU A 42 9.00 -3.02 5.91
N HIS A 43 8.98 -1.85 6.55
CA HIS A 43 9.92 -0.76 6.37
C HIS A 43 10.78 -0.64 7.63
N LYS A 44 12.06 -0.94 7.50
CA LYS A 44 13.04 -0.81 8.59
C LYS A 44 13.82 0.49 8.40
N PHE A 45 13.97 1.26 9.46
CA PHE A 45 14.72 2.51 9.46
C PHE A 45 15.26 2.83 10.85
N GLU A 46 16.27 3.68 10.89
CA GLU A 46 16.87 4.14 12.13
C GLU A 46 16.51 5.61 12.36
N LEU A 47 16.19 5.97 13.61
CA LEU A 47 15.92 7.33 14.03
C LEU A 47 16.46 7.50 15.46
N ASN A 48 17.26 8.54 15.71
CA ASN A 48 17.87 8.82 17.02
C ASN A 48 18.59 7.60 17.64
N SER A 49 19.36 6.85 16.85
CA SER A 49 20.08 5.63 17.26
C SER A 49 19.19 4.47 17.73
N LYS A 50 17.90 4.52 17.43
CA LYS A 50 16.92 3.46 17.68
C LYS A 50 16.45 2.84 16.37
N ASN A 51 16.19 1.54 16.40
CA ASN A 51 15.70 0.81 15.24
C ASN A 51 14.17 0.78 15.24
N TYR A 52 13.58 1.29 14.16
CA TYR A 52 12.14 1.26 13.96
C TYR A 52 11.75 0.31 12.83
N ILE A 53 10.60 -0.34 13.02
CA ILE A 53 9.97 -1.18 12.02
C ILE A 53 8.53 -0.69 11.86
N LEU A 54 8.23 -0.16 10.68
CA LEU A 54 6.85 0.13 10.28
C LEU A 54 6.36 -1.00 9.38
N LYS A 55 5.36 -1.74 9.85
CA LYS A 55 4.79 -2.88 9.16
C LYS A 55 3.37 -2.57 8.73
N SER A 56 3.11 -2.73 7.44
CA SER A 56 1.75 -2.68 6.90
C SER A 56 1.23 -4.10 6.65
N LYS A 57 -0.08 -4.29 6.83
CA LYS A 57 -0.76 -5.56 6.51
C LYS A 57 -2.19 -5.29 6.04
N ALA A 58 -2.50 -5.76 4.83
CA ALA A 58 -3.86 -5.74 4.31
C ALA A 58 -4.72 -6.82 4.99
N LYS A 59 -5.92 -6.44 5.46
CA LYS A 59 -6.95 -7.36 5.91
C LYS A 59 -7.87 -7.68 4.74
N LEU A 60 -7.78 -8.90 4.22
CA LEU A 60 -8.51 -9.37 3.03
C LEU A 60 -9.83 -10.09 3.35
N PHE A 61 -10.01 -10.60 4.58
CA PHE A 61 -11.11 -11.53 4.91
C PHE A 61 -12.06 -11.06 6.02
N ALA A 62 -11.75 -9.97 6.73
CA ALA A 62 -12.62 -9.40 7.75
C ALA A 62 -12.36 -7.88 7.80
N LYS A 63 -13.41 -7.06 7.69
CA LYS A 63 -13.35 -5.59 7.58
C LYS A 63 -12.17 -5.09 6.73
N ASP A 64 -12.40 -5.01 5.42
CA ASP A 64 -11.45 -4.49 4.43
C ASP A 64 -10.72 -3.25 4.95
N GLY A 65 -9.43 -3.40 5.21
CA GLY A 65 -8.61 -2.32 5.75
C GLY A 65 -7.14 -2.63 5.73
N ILE A 66 -6.34 -1.63 6.08
CA ILE A 66 -4.90 -1.76 6.28
C ILE A 66 -4.60 -1.56 7.76
N ASN A 67 -3.85 -2.50 8.32
CA ASN A 67 -3.28 -2.41 9.65
C ASN A 67 -1.83 -1.93 9.51
N ILE A 68 -1.49 -0.86 10.21
CA ILE A 68 -0.14 -0.29 10.21
C ILE A 68 0.35 -0.34 11.64
N GLN A 69 1.49 -0.99 11.85
CA GLN A 69 2.13 -1.16 13.15
C GLN A 69 3.48 -0.47 13.13
N LEU A 70 3.77 0.29 14.18
CA LEU A 70 5.08 0.88 14.41
C LEU A 70 5.70 0.19 15.64
N SER A 71 6.91 -0.31 15.47
CA SER A 71 7.68 -0.96 16.53
C SER A 71 9.03 -0.29 16.71
N GLU A 72 9.48 -0.12 17.94
CA GLU A 72 10.84 0.31 18.32
C GLU A 72 11.55 -0.89 18.94
N ASN A 73 12.75 -1.22 18.45
CA ASN A 73 13.56 -2.34 18.97
C ASN A 73 12.79 -3.67 19.08
N ARG A 74 11.81 -3.88 18.19
CA ARG A 74 10.87 -5.03 18.13
C ARG A 74 9.71 -5.02 19.14
N GLU A 75 9.59 -3.98 19.96
CA GLU A 75 8.42 -3.75 20.80
C GLU A 75 7.39 -2.91 20.05
N LEU A 76 6.12 -3.33 20.08
CA LEU A 76 5.04 -2.60 19.43
C LEU A 76 4.74 -1.32 20.21
N ILE A 77 4.89 -0.17 19.56
CA ILE A 77 4.55 1.13 20.14
C ILE A 77 3.09 1.45 19.84
N GLU A 78 2.72 1.39 18.56
CA GLU A 78 1.43 1.89 18.11
C GLU A 78 0.88 1.06 16.95
N THR A 79 -0.45 0.99 16.89
CA THR A 79 -1.17 0.32 15.81
C THR A 79 -2.32 1.19 15.32
N ILE A 80 -2.32 1.48 14.03
CA ILE A 80 -3.39 2.22 13.36
C ILE A 80 -4.12 1.25 12.43
N ASN A 81 -5.45 1.18 12.57
CA ASN A 81 -6.32 0.43 11.67
C ASN A 81 -7.11 1.40 10.82
N LEU A 82 -6.99 1.28 9.50
CA LEU A 82 -7.70 2.13 8.54
C LEU A 82 -8.59 1.25 7.68
N GLU A 83 -9.83 1.65 7.48
CA GLU A 83 -10.70 0.99 6.51
C GLU A 83 -10.29 1.40 5.09
N TYR A 84 -10.33 0.46 4.14
CA TYR A 84 -10.06 0.80 2.75
C TYR A 84 -11.14 1.77 2.23
N ASN A 85 -10.70 2.78 1.47
CA ASN A 85 -11.63 3.69 0.83
C ASN A 85 -12.49 2.92 -0.19
N LYS A 86 -13.82 2.88 0.04
CA LYS A 86 -14.78 2.19 -0.83
C LYS A 86 -14.67 2.61 -2.30
N LYS A 87 -14.23 3.84 -2.60
CA LYS A 87 -14.00 4.33 -3.97
C LYS A 87 -12.84 3.60 -4.68
N HIS A 88 -11.78 3.21 -3.96
CA HIS A 88 -10.67 2.47 -4.55
C HIS A 88 -11.12 1.11 -5.09
N ARG A 89 -11.99 0.41 -4.34
CA ARG A 89 -12.54 -0.87 -4.79
C ARG A 89 -13.33 -0.72 -6.09
N LEU A 90 -14.13 0.35 -6.20
CA LEU A 90 -14.88 0.66 -7.41
C LEU A 90 -13.97 0.94 -8.61
N TYR A 91 -12.89 1.72 -8.42
CA TYR A 91 -11.93 1.98 -9.51
C TYR A 91 -11.23 0.71 -9.98
N TRP A 92 -10.82 -0.19 -9.07
CA TRP A 92 -10.21 -1.46 -9.45
C TRP A 92 -11.17 -2.38 -10.20
N MET A 93 -12.45 -2.42 -9.81
CA MET A 93 -13.47 -3.17 -10.55
C MET A 93 -13.65 -2.61 -11.97
N LEU A 94 -13.77 -1.29 -12.11
CA LEU A 94 -13.90 -0.65 -13.43
C LEU A 94 -12.67 -0.88 -14.30
N PHE A 95 -11.47 -0.78 -13.72
CA PHE A 95 -10.22 -1.05 -14.41
C PHE A 95 -10.15 -2.51 -14.91
N GLY A 96 -10.53 -3.46 -14.06
CA GLY A 96 -10.58 -4.88 -14.42
C GLY A 96 -11.56 -5.16 -15.57
N VAL A 97 -12.77 -4.59 -15.53
CA VAL A 97 -13.76 -4.74 -16.61
C VAL A 97 -13.25 -4.12 -17.90
N PHE A 98 -12.69 -2.92 -17.84
CA PHE A 98 -12.14 -2.23 -19.01
C PHE A 98 -11.02 -3.05 -19.67
N PHE A 99 -10.04 -3.52 -18.89
CA PHE A 99 -8.96 -4.36 -19.41
C PHE A 99 -9.45 -5.72 -19.92
N GLY A 100 -10.46 -6.32 -19.28
CA GLY A 100 -11.07 -7.56 -19.73
C GLY A 100 -11.71 -7.43 -21.12
N LEU A 101 -12.49 -6.37 -21.34
CA LEU A 101 -13.11 -6.09 -22.65
C LEU A 101 -12.06 -5.81 -23.73
N LEU A 102 -11.02 -5.04 -23.37
CA LEU A 102 -9.93 -4.70 -24.28
C LEU A 102 -9.13 -5.95 -24.68
N GLY A 103 -8.81 -6.82 -23.71
CA GLY A 103 -8.15 -8.10 -23.92
C GLY A 103 -8.98 -9.05 -24.79
N PHE A 104 -10.29 -9.15 -24.56
CA PHE A 104 -11.18 -9.95 -25.40
C PHE A 104 -11.17 -9.47 -26.86
N LYS A 105 -11.27 -8.15 -27.08
CA LYS A 105 -11.26 -7.58 -28.43
C LYS A 105 -9.93 -7.81 -29.15
N LEU A 106 -8.80 -7.64 -28.46
CA LEU A 106 -7.47 -7.93 -29.00
C LEU A 106 -7.28 -9.42 -29.31
N GLY A 107 -7.75 -10.30 -28.42
CA GLY A 107 -7.71 -11.75 -28.63
C GLY A 107 -8.51 -12.17 -29.86
N LYS A 108 -9.69 -11.57 -30.08
CA LYS A 108 -10.50 -11.83 -31.27
C LYS A 108 -9.78 -11.45 -32.56
N ILE A 109 -9.16 -10.27 -32.62
CA ILE A 109 -8.38 -9.80 -33.79
C ILE A 109 -7.19 -10.73 -34.07
N LEU A 110 -6.49 -11.17 -33.02
CA LEU A 110 -5.38 -12.11 -33.16
C LEU A 110 -5.82 -13.46 -33.73
N VAL A 111 -6.94 -14.01 -33.25
CA VAL A 111 -7.49 -15.26 -33.77
C VAL A 111 -7.89 -15.11 -35.23
N GLU A 112 -8.63 -14.06 -35.59
CA GLU A 112 -9.05 -13.79 -36.97
C GLU A 112 -7.87 -13.69 -37.94
N ASN A 113 -6.77 -13.04 -37.52
CA ASN A 113 -5.54 -12.93 -38.33
C ASN A 113 -4.70 -14.23 -38.41
N LEU A 114 -4.88 -15.18 -37.50
CA LEU A 114 -4.14 -16.46 -37.50
C LEU A 114 -4.86 -17.56 -38.28
N THR A 115 -6.17 -17.45 -38.47
CA THR A 115 -6.99 -18.40 -39.26
C THR A 115 -7.12 -18.01 -40.73
N HIS A 116 -6.32 -17.05 -41.21
CA HIS A 116 -6.28 -16.58 -42.59
C HIS A 116 -4.93 -16.87 -43.24
#